data_AF-A0A6J7U9Z8-F1
#
_entry.id   AF-A0A6J7U9Z8-F1
#
_cell.length_a   1.000
_cell.length_b   1.000
_cell.length_c   1.000
_cell.angle_alpha   90.00
_cell.angle_beta   90.00
_cell.angle_gamma   90.00
#
_symmetry.space_group_name_H-M   'P 1'
#
loop_
_entity.id
_entity.type
_entity.pdbx_description
1 polymer ?
#
loop_
_entity_poly.entity_id
_entity_poly.type
_entity_poly.pdbx_seq_one_letter_code
_entity_poly.pdbx_strand_id
1 'polypeptide(L)' 'MVILLHREDLYDSQNRSGEADLIVAKHRNGPTRTITVSAQLHLARFTDMAANFPTKENFVKDN' A
#
# COMPACT_ATOMS: atom_id res chain seq x y z
N MET A 1 15.42 -13.13 6.82
CA MET A 1 14.35 -12.12 6.82
C MET A 1 13.07 -12.81 7.25
N VAL A 2 12.18 -12.12 7.96
CA VAL A 2 10.83 -12.60 8.32
C VAL A 2 9.86 -11.49 7.98
N ILE A 3 8.82 -11.84 7.22
CA ILE A 3 7.75 -10.93 6.82
C ILE A 3 6.44 -11.56 7.28
N LEU A 4 5.63 -10.78 8.01
CA LEU A 4 4.25 -11.13 8.36
C LEU A 4 3.31 -10.38 7.40
N LEU A 5 2.22 -11.03 7.02
CA LEU A 5 1.18 -10.44 6.21
C LEU A 5 -0.02 -10.13 7.11
N HIS A 6 -0.50 -8.90 7.07
CA HIS A 6 -1.72 -8.49 7.75
C HIS A 6 -2.68 -7.83 6.78
N ARG A 7 -3.97 -8.13 6.93
CA ARG A 7 -5.06 -7.56 6.15
C ARG A 7 -6.20 -7.23 7.11
N GLU A 8 -6.51 -5.95 7.27
CA GLU A 8 -7.59 -5.50 8.14
C GLU A 8 -8.96 -5.94 7.61
N ASP A 9 -9.12 -5.96 6.28
CA ASP A 9 -10.37 -6.31 5.59
C ASP A 9 -10.79 -7.79 5.73
N LEU A 10 -9.91 -8.65 6.26
CA LEU A 10 -10.25 -10.04 6.62
C LEU A 10 -11.08 -10.12 7.92
N TYR A 11 -10.96 -9.13 8.80
CA TYR A 11 -11.62 -9.11 10.10
C TYR A 11 -12.79 -8.12 10.13
N ASP A 12 -12.65 -6.98 9.44
CA ASP A 12 -13.71 -6.00 9.22
C ASP A 12 -13.74 -5.60 7.74
N SER A 13 -14.72 -6.12 7.01
CA SER A 13 -14.81 -5.95 5.55
C SER A 13 -14.97 -4.51 5.07
N GLN A 14 -15.35 -3.58 5.95
CA GLN A 14 -15.47 -2.16 5.62
C GLN A 14 -14.16 -1.39 5.81
N ASN A 15 -13.18 -1.99 6.48
CA ASN A 15 -11.95 -1.32 6.84
C ASN A 15 -10.83 -1.66 5.85
N ARG A 16 -10.24 -0.63 5.23
CA ARG A 16 -9.07 -0.71 4.32
C ARG A 16 -9.17 -1.82 3.26
N SER A 17 -10.32 -1.92 2.62
CA SER A 17 -10.57 -2.90 1.55
C SER A 17 -9.56 -2.76 0.41
N GLY A 18 -8.94 -3.88 0.03
CA GLY A 18 -7.94 -3.89 -1.04
C GLY A 18 -6.55 -3.39 -0.64
N GLU A 19 -6.28 -3.19 0.65
CA GLU A 19 -4.94 -2.95 1.19
C GLU A 19 -4.41 -4.18 1.95
N ALA A 20 -3.08 -4.27 2.08
CA ALA A 20 -2.40 -5.20 2.97
C ALA A 20 -1.14 -4.57 3.53
N ASP A 21 -0.73 -5.03 4.71
CA ASP A 21 0.50 -4.62 5.37
C ASP A 21 1.52 -5.76 5.33
N LEU A 22 2.68 -5.48 4.72
CA LEU A 22 3.87 -6.31 4.77
C LEU A 22 4.74 -5.85 5.93
N ILE A 23 4.71 -6.61 7.03
CA ILE A 23 5.43 -6.28 8.26
C ILE A 23 6.76 -7.01 8.23
N VAL A 24 7.84 -6.28 7.96
CA VAL A 24 9.21 -6.81 8.06
C VAL A 24 9.57 -6.95 9.54
N ALA A 25 9.13 -8.04 10.16
CA ALA A 25 9.30 -8.29 11.59
C ALA A 25 10.77 -8.59 11.97
N LYS A 26 11.57 -9.12 11.03
CA LYS A 26 13.00 -9.35 11.26
C LYS A 26 13.81 -9.18 9.98
N HIS A 27 14.79 -8.28 10.03
CA HIS A 27 15.76 -8.10 8.96
C HIS A 27 17.18 -8.14 9.56
N ARG A 28 18.00 -9.13 9.17
CA ARG A 28 19.32 -9.35 9.80
C ARG A 28 20.30 -8.20 9.50
N ASN A 29 20.16 -7.57 8.33
CA ASN A 29 21.14 -6.64 7.78
C ASN A 29 20.50 -5.27 7.43
N GLY A 30 19.45 -4.86 8.14
CA GLY A 30 18.81 -3.58 7.88
C GLY A 30 17.54 -3.35 8.71
N PRO A 31 16.78 -2.28 8.41
CA PRO A 31 15.66 -1.87 9.23
C PRO A 31 14.45 -2.80 9.08
N THR A 32 13.65 -2.84 10.14
CA THR A 32 12.28 -3.39 10.15
C THR A 32 11.28 -2.28 9.88
N ARG A 33 10.23 -2.55 9.10
CA ARG A 33 9.18 -1.58 8.79
C ARG A 33 7.89 -2.29 8.39
N THR A 34 6.76 -1.63 8.60
CA THR A 34 5.50 -1.99 7.97
C THR A 34 5.36 -1.24 6.65
N ILE A 35 5.11 -1.97 5.57
CA ILE A 35 4.95 -1.45 4.23
C ILE A 35 3.52 -1.74 3.79
N THR A 36 2.71 -0.70 3.67
CA THR A 36 1.35 -0.80 3.16
C THR A 36 1.36 -0.89 1.64
N VAL A 37 0.64 -1.86 1.09
CA VAL A 37 0.56 -2.16 -0.34
C VAL A 37 -0.89 -2.35 -0.75
N SER A 38 -1.18 -2.17 -2.05
CA SER A 38 -2.47 -2.57 -2.61
C SER A 38 -2.49 -4.07 -2.87
N ALA A 39 -3.55 -4.75 -2.42
CA ALA A 39 -3.76 -6.18 -2.54
C ALA A 39 -4.76 -6.52 -3.65
N GLN A 40 -4.25 -6.93 -4.82
CA GLN A 40 -5.07 -7.33 -5.97
C GLN A 40 -5.11 -8.85 -6.07
N LEU A 41 -5.75 -9.50 -5.09
CA LEU A 41 -5.68 -10.95 -4.91
C LEU A 41 -6.36 -11.76 -6.02
N HIS A 42 -7.34 -11.19 -6.73
CA HIS A 42 -7.92 -11.79 -7.93
C HIS A 42 -6.90 -11.93 -9.07
N LEU A 43 -5.82 -11.15 -9.04
CA LEU A 43 -4.66 -11.26 -9.92
C LEU A 43 -3.44 -11.88 -9.21
N ALA A 44 -3.61 -12.39 -7.99
CA ALA A 44 -2.55 -12.95 -7.14
C ALA A 44 -1.31 -12.03 -7.01
N ARG A 45 -1.51 -10.70 -6.91
CA ARG A 45 -0.40 -9.74 -6.82
C ARG A 45 -0.61 -8.66 -5.77
N PHE A 46 0.50 -8.08 -5.33
CA PHE A 46 0.56 -6.84 -4.57
C PHE A 46 1.25 -5.76 -5.40
N THR A 47 0.78 -4.52 -5.30
CA THR A 47 1.38 -3.38 -6.01
C THR A 47 1.64 -2.23 -5.03
N ASP A 48 2.54 -1.33 -5.40
CA ASP A 48 2.72 -0.08 -4.65
C ASP A 48 1.40 0.69 -4.54
N MET A 49 1.27 1.45 -3.45
CA MET A 49 0.16 2.40 -3.32
C MET A 49 0.29 3.46 -4.41
N ALA A 50 -0.86 3.94 -4.90
CA ALA A 50 -0.89 5.02 -5.89
C ALA A 50 -0.14 6.24 -5.34
N ALA A 51 0.88 6.68 -6.07
CA ALA A 51 1.63 7.87 -5.70
C ALA A 51 0.71 9.09 -5.81
N ASN A 52 0.63 9.86 -4.73
CA ASN A 52 -0.12 11.11 -4.72
C ASN A 52 0.72 12.19 -5.43
N PHE A 53 0.63 12.25 -6.75
CA PHE A 53 1.24 13.33 -7.52
C PHE A 53 0.36 14.57 -7.41
N PRO A 54 0.86 15.72 -6.92
CA PRO A 54 0.10 16.95 -6.96
C PRO A 54 -0.09 17.37 -8.42
N THR A 55 -1.32 17.34 -8.91
CA THR A 55 -1.65 17.85 -10.24
C THR A 55 -1.42 19.37 -10.25
N LYS A 56 -0.36 19.82 -10.93
CA LYS A 56 -0.17 21.25 -11.21
C LYS A 56 -1.09 21.65 -12.36
N GLU A 57 -2.37 21.91 -12.07
CA GLU A 57 -3.30 22.44 -13.05
C GLU A 57 -3.16 23.96 -13.14
N ASN A 58 -2.29 24.43 -14.05
CA ASN A 58 -2.29 25.84 -14.46
C ASN A 58 -3.21 26.00 -15.66
N PHE A 59 -4.51 26.11 -15.42
CA PHE A 59 -5.42 26.59 -16.46
C PHE A 59 -5.26 28.09 -16.59
N VAL A 60 -4.38 28.52 -17.51
CA VAL A 60 -4.40 29.90 -18.00
C VAL A 60 -5.64 30.00 -18.88
N LYS A 61 -6.71 30.63 -18.37
CA LYS A 61 -7.80 31.10 -19.20
C LYS A 61 -7.29 32.31 -19.98
N ASP A 62 -6.91 32.09 -21.23
CA ASP A 62 -6.72 33.20 -22.16
C ASP A 62 -8.07 33.91 -22.32
N ASN A 63 -8.05 35.22 -22.10
CA ASN A 63 -9.22 36.10 -22.08
C ASN A 63 -9.21 37.02 -23.30
#